data_AF-Q4T4U6-F1
#
_entry.id   AF-Q4T4U6-F1
#
_cell.length_a   1.000
_cell.length_b   1.000
_cell.length_c   1.000
_cell.angle_alpha   90.00
_cell.angle_beta   90.00
_cell.angle_gamma   90.00
#
_symmetry.space_group_name_H-M   'P 1'
#
loop_
_entity.id
_entity.type
_entity.pdbx_description
1 polymer ?
#
loop_
_entity_poly.entity_id
_entity_poly.type
_entity_poly.pdbx_seq_one_letter_code
_entity_poly.pdbx_strand_id
1 'polypeptide(L)'
;GVGIVLGGYIIKKLKLGARESAKLAMICSGVSLLCFSTLFIVGCESINLGGINIPYTTGPTLTMAHRNLTGSCNVNCGCRIHEYAPVCGSDGITYFNPCLAGCSTVGNDSTGIRNYTDCACVQSRQVITPSSGSQVNQLQLVIVKTYLNENGYAVSGKCDRTCNTLIPFLIFLFIVTLITACAQPSAII
;
A
#
# COMPACT_ATOMS: atom_id res chain seq x y z
N GLY A 1 -25.64 3.45 -17.71
CA GLY A 1 -26.65 2.76 -18.53
C GLY A 1 -27.54 1.85 -17.70
N VAL A 2 -27.02 0.71 -17.25
CA VAL A 2 -27.82 -0.35 -16.57
C VAL A 2 -28.60 0.13 -15.34
N GLY A 3 -27.97 0.90 -14.44
CA GLY A 3 -28.65 1.41 -13.23
C GLY A 3 -29.86 2.31 -13.53
N ILE A 4 -29.76 3.18 -14.54
CA ILE A 4 -30.85 4.09 -14.94
C ILE A 4 -32.04 3.29 -15.50
N VAL A 5 -31.75 2.30 -16.36
CA VAL A 5 -32.78 1.40 -16.93
C VAL A 5 -33.45 0.58 -15.83
N LEU A 6 -32.67 0.08 -14.87
CA LEU A 6 -33.18 -0.68 -13.72
C LEU A 6 -34.04 0.21 -12.80
N GLY A 7 -33.62 1.44 -12.53
CA GLY A 7 -34.39 2.44 -11.78
C GLY A 7 -35.73 2.76 -12.44
N GLY A 8 -35.72 3.00 -13.75
CA GLY A 8 -36.95 3.20 -14.53
C GLY A 8 -37.88 1.97 -14.54
N TYR A 9 -37.31 0.76 -14.62
CA TYR A 9 -38.07 -0.49 -14.55
C TYR A 9 -38.75 -0.67 -13.17
N ILE A 10 -38.04 -0.39 -12.07
CA ILE A 10 -38.58 -0.47 -10.71
C ILE A 10 -39.75 0.49 -10.52
N ILE A 11 -39.62 1.74 -10.97
CA ILE A 11 -40.69 2.75 -10.90
C ILE A 11 -41.93 2.28 -11.67
N LYS A 12 -41.73 1.74 -12.88
CA LYS A 12 -42.81 1.22 -13.74
C LYS A 12 -43.49 -0.01 -13.14
N LYS A 13 -42.74 -0.94 -12.54
CA LYS A 13 -43.27 -2.17 -11.92
C LYS A 13 -44.02 -1.92 -10.63
N LEU A 14 -43.50 -1.03 -9.77
CA LEU A 14 -44.08 -0.73 -8.47
C LEU A 14 -45.16 0.37 -8.52
N LYS A 15 -45.43 0.96 -9.69
CA LYS A 15 -46.36 2.09 -9.88
C LYS A 15 -46.11 3.22 -8.87
N LEU A 16 -44.83 3.52 -8.63
CA LEU A 16 -44.42 4.52 -7.64
C LEU A 16 -44.80 5.92 -8.14
N GLY A 17 -45.60 6.64 -7.35
CA GLY A 17 -45.87 8.06 -7.58
C GLY A 17 -44.68 8.94 -7.19
N ALA A 18 -44.73 10.22 -7.56
CA ALA A 18 -43.63 11.18 -7.35
C ALA A 18 -43.10 11.24 -5.90
N ARG A 19 -43.99 11.11 -4.91
CA ARG A 19 -43.62 11.12 -3.48
C ARG A 19 -42.88 9.85 -3.06
N GLU A 20 -43.26 8.70 -3.61
CA GLU A 20 -42.65 7.41 -3.28
C GLU A 20 -41.35 7.20 -4.05
N SER A 21 -41.23 7.71 -5.28
CA SER A 21 -39.94 7.78 -5.99
C SER A 21 -38.95 8.71 -5.29
N ALA A 22 -39.40 9.82 -4.72
CA ALA A 22 -38.55 10.71 -3.93
C ALA A 22 -38.04 10.03 -2.65
N LYS A 23 -38.89 9.27 -1.94
CA LYS A 23 -38.47 8.45 -0.79
C LYS A 23 -37.45 7.38 -1.19
N LEU A 24 -37.68 6.68 -2.29
CA LEU A 24 -36.75 5.68 -2.81
C LEU A 24 -35.38 6.31 -3.11
N ALA A 25 -35.35 7.48 -3.74
CA ALA A 25 -34.11 8.21 -4.02
C ALA A 25 -33.39 8.66 -2.75
N MET A 26 -34.12 9.13 -1.73
CA MET A 26 -33.53 9.47 -0.42
C MET A 26 -32.89 8.26 0.26
N ILE A 27 -33.57 7.10 0.25
CA ILE A 27 -33.05 5.85 0.81
C ILE A 27 -31.78 5.41 0.05
N CYS A 28 -31.82 5.43 -1.29
CA CYS A 28 -30.71 5.06 -2.15
C CYS A 28 -29.46 5.93 -1.90
N SER A 29 -29.67 7.24 -1.74
CA SER A 29 -28.62 8.20 -1.44
C SER A 29 -28.03 7.99 -0.03
N GLY A 30 -28.87 7.70 0.97
CA GLY A 30 -28.43 7.37 2.32
C GLY A 30 -27.59 6.10 2.39
N VAL A 31 -28.00 5.04 1.71
CA VAL A 31 -27.23 3.79 1.59
C VAL A 31 -25.89 4.04 0.92
N SER A 32 -25.87 4.85 -0.15
CA SER A 32 -24.64 5.20 -0.86
C SER A 32 -23.65 5.96 0.04
N LEU A 33 -24.13 6.91 0.85
CA LEU A 33 -23.30 7.64 1.82
C LEU A 33 -22.73 6.74 2.91
N LEU A 34 -23.54 5.85 3.48
CA LEU A 34 -23.07 4.85 4.45
C LEU A 34 -22.02 3.94 3.82
N CYS A 35 -22.22 3.53 2.58
CA CYS A 35 -21.24 2.76 1.83
C CYS A 35 -19.93 3.54 1.63
N PHE A 36 -19.96 4.80 1.20
CA PHE A 36 -18.74 5.61 1.06
C PHE A 36 -17.96 5.73 2.38
N SER A 37 -18.64 5.74 3.52
CA SER A 37 -17.97 5.79 4.83
C SER A 37 -17.16 4.52 5.15
N THR A 38 -17.57 3.34 4.66
CA THR A 38 -16.82 2.10 4.88
C THR A 38 -15.57 2.00 4.01
N LEU A 39 -15.50 2.74 2.89
CA LEU A 39 -14.30 2.84 2.06
C LEU A 39 -13.11 3.48 2.80
N PHE A 40 -13.37 4.35 3.78
CA PHE A 40 -12.32 4.91 4.63
C PHE A 40 -11.66 3.85 5.53
N ILE A 41 -12.37 2.75 5.81
CA ILE A 41 -11.87 1.64 6.64
C ILE A 41 -11.13 0.61 5.78
N VAL A 42 -11.49 0.48 4.50
CA VAL A 42 -10.79 -0.35 3.50
C VAL A 42 -9.55 0.40 2.99
N GLY A 43 -8.63 0.73 3.90
CA GLY A 43 -7.31 1.26 3.58
C GLY A 43 -6.31 0.13 3.33
N CYS A 44 -5.36 0.34 2.42
CA CYS A 44 -4.10 -0.38 2.47
C CYS A 44 -3.12 0.38 3.34
N GLU A 45 -2.22 -0.34 4.01
CA GLU A 45 -1.10 0.27 4.71
C GLU A 45 -0.28 1.11 3.71
N SER A 46 0.05 2.34 4.08
CA SER A 46 0.85 3.24 3.23
C SER A 46 2.23 2.64 2.97
N ILE A 47 2.82 2.92 1.80
CA ILE A 47 4.19 2.48 1.48
C ILE A 47 5.17 2.86 2.59
N ASN A 48 5.93 1.86 3.03
CA ASN A 48 6.98 2.02 4.03
C ASN A 48 8.22 2.61 3.35
N LEU A 49 8.36 3.94 3.42
CA LEU A 49 9.49 4.69 2.88
C LEU A 49 10.51 5.04 3.98
N GLY A 50 11.75 4.58 3.80
CA GLY A 50 12.87 4.98 4.65
C GLY A 50 13.07 6.51 4.60
N GLY A 51 13.20 7.15 5.76
CA GLY A 51 13.35 8.60 5.91
C GLY A 51 12.07 9.43 5.82
N ILE A 52 10.92 8.82 5.51
CA ILE A 52 9.62 9.51 5.46
C ILE A 52 8.65 8.88 6.46
N ASN A 53 8.38 7.58 6.34
CA ASN A 53 7.43 6.85 7.17
C ASN A 53 8.15 5.99 8.22
N ILE A 54 9.41 5.61 7.95
CA ILE A 54 10.27 4.85 8.85
C ILE A 54 11.59 5.62 9.04
N PRO A 55 11.97 6.01 10.27
CA PRO A 55 13.25 6.66 10.50
C PRO A 55 14.40 5.68 10.22
N TYR A 56 15.53 6.18 9.73
CA TYR A 56 16.74 5.36 9.59
C TYR A 56 17.24 4.96 10.99
N THR A 57 17.02 3.71 11.40
CA THR A 57 17.36 3.22 12.74
C THR A 57 18.81 2.78 12.81
N THR A 58 19.74 3.73 12.96
CA THR A 58 21.16 3.44 13.18
C THR A 58 21.77 4.27 14.33
N GLY A 59 21.01 4.55 15.41
CA GLY A 59 21.54 5.21 16.61
C GLY A 59 20.56 5.34 17.79
N PRO A 60 21.04 5.61 19.02
CA PRO A 60 20.24 5.61 20.26
C PRO A 60 19.42 6.89 20.51
N THR A 61 19.35 7.83 19.58
CA THR A 61 18.72 9.14 19.79
C THR A 61 17.50 9.36 18.88
N LEU A 62 16.31 9.25 19.48
CA LEU A 62 15.01 9.47 18.86
C LEU A 62 14.73 10.97 18.67
N THR A 63 15.42 11.62 17.74
CA THR A 63 15.08 12.99 17.34
C THR A 63 14.38 12.97 15.98
N MET A 64 13.04 13.02 16.02
CA MET A 64 12.17 13.29 14.86
C MET A 64 12.30 14.77 14.48
N ALA A 65 13.43 15.13 13.86
CA ALA A 65 13.64 16.47 13.32
C ALA A 65 13.57 16.42 11.79
N HIS A 66 12.40 16.79 11.27
CA HIS A 66 12.13 17.10 9.86
C HIS A 66 12.15 15.88 8.91
N ARG A 67 11.48 16.00 7.75
CA ARG A 67 11.48 15.00 6.67
C ARG A 67 12.86 14.88 6.01
N ASN A 68 13.86 14.44 6.77
CA ASN A 68 15.21 14.25 6.30
C ASN A 68 15.33 12.82 5.77
N LEU A 69 15.43 12.70 4.45
CA LEU A 69 15.82 11.46 3.78
C LEU A 69 17.28 11.08 4.11
N THR A 70 17.98 11.89 4.91
CA THR A 70 19.36 11.74 5.34
C THR A 70 19.43 11.25 6.79
N GLY A 71 20.07 10.10 7.05
CA GLY A 71 20.44 9.56 8.35
C GLY A 71 21.95 9.31 8.47
N SER A 72 22.43 8.84 9.62
CA SER A 72 23.87 8.60 9.85
C SER A 72 24.49 7.59 8.86
N CYS A 73 23.68 6.70 8.30
CA CYS A 73 24.09 5.68 7.34
C CYS A 73 24.24 6.17 5.89
N ASN A 74 23.65 7.31 5.50
CA ASN A 74 23.73 7.85 4.13
C ASN A 74 24.23 9.31 4.06
N VAL A 75 24.45 9.98 5.20
CA VAL A 75 24.91 11.38 5.28
C VAL A 75 26.25 11.63 4.58
N ASN A 76 27.14 10.63 4.58
CA ASN A 76 28.47 10.74 3.96
C ASN A 76 28.48 10.42 2.46
N CYS A 77 27.35 10.00 1.87
CA CYS A 77 27.28 9.64 0.45
C CYS A 77 27.05 10.85 -0.48
N GLY A 78 26.66 12.03 0.04
CA GLY A 78 26.40 13.21 -0.80
C GLY A 78 25.20 13.05 -1.74
N CYS A 79 24.18 12.32 -1.30
CA CYS A 79 23.05 11.91 -2.14
C CYS A 79 22.23 13.08 -2.71
N ARG A 80 21.80 12.94 -3.96
CA ARG A 80 20.81 13.83 -4.58
C ARG A 80 19.40 13.43 -4.13
N ILE A 81 18.80 14.24 -3.26
CA ILE A 81 17.44 13.98 -2.72
C ILE A 81 16.31 14.13 -3.76
N HIS A 82 16.60 14.71 -4.93
CA HIS A 82 15.61 14.92 -6.00
C HIS A 82 15.57 13.80 -7.04
N GLU A 83 16.51 12.85 -6.98
CA GLU A 83 16.58 11.75 -7.93
C GLU A 83 15.76 10.56 -7.41
N TYR A 84 14.66 10.27 -8.10
CA TYR A 84 13.77 9.15 -7.77
C TYR A 84 14.19 7.90 -8.54
N ALA A 85 14.71 6.91 -7.82
CA ALA A 85 15.15 5.63 -8.38
C ALA A 85 14.91 4.51 -7.33
N PRO A 86 13.65 4.12 -7.09
CA PRO A 86 13.28 3.33 -5.92
C PRO A 86 14.01 2.00 -5.87
N VAL A 87 14.40 1.59 -4.67
CA VAL A 87 14.98 0.28 -4.38
C VAL A 87 14.26 -0.38 -3.20
N CYS A 88 14.11 -1.70 -3.26
CA CYS A 88 13.53 -2.50 -2.20
C CYS A 88 14.65 -3.13 -1.38
N GLY A 89 14.82 -2.72 -0.13
CA GLY A 89 15.79 -3.29 0.79
C GLY A 89 15.40 -4.70 1.23
N SER A 90 16.38 -5.47 1.69
CA SER A 90 16.21 -6.79 2.29
C SER A 90 15.34 -6.79 3.56
N ASP A 91 15.09 -5.62 4.13
CA ASP A 91 14.17 -5.40 5.26
C ASP A 91 12.70 -5.18 4.83
N GLY A 92 12.41 -5.19 3.53
CA GLY A 92 11.07 -4.94 2.99
C GLY A 92 10.65 -3.46 3.02
N ILE A 93 11.61 -2.56 3.21
CA ILE A 93 11.42 -1.11 3.16
C ILE A 93 11.82 -0.60 1.78
N THR A 94 11.01 0.30 1.21
CA THR A 94 11.34 0.96 -0.05
C THR A 94 12.13 2.24 0.25
N TYR A 95 13.28 2.40 -0.40
CA TYR A 95 14.11 3.59 -0.29
C TYR A 95 13.95 4.43 -1.55
N PHE A 96 14.03 5.75 -1.41
CA PHE A 96 13.78 6.70 -2.51
C PHE A 96 14.79 6.54 -3.65
N ASN A 97 16.05 6.25 -3.32
CA ASN A 97 17.10 5.90 -4.27
C ASN A 97 18.19 5.04 -3.59
N PRO A 98 19.08 4.35 -4.35
CA PRO A 98 20.12 3.48 -3.76
C PRO A 98 21.13 4.23 -2.88
N CYS A 99 21.40 5.50 -3.17
CA CYS A 99 22.28 6.32 -2.35
C CYS A 99 21.68 6.57 -0.97
N LEU A 100 20.37 6.85 -0.90
CA LEU A 100 19.65 7.05 0.36
C LEU A 100 19.46 5.74 1.13
N ALA A 101 19.53 4.58 0.45
CA ALA A 101 19.68 3.27 1.08
C ALA A 101 21.12 2.99 1.58
N GLY A 102 22.07 3.88 1.29
CA GLY A 102 23.47 3.76 1.70
C GLY A 102 24.23 2.65 0.98
N CYS A 103 23.83 2.29 -0.24
CA CYS A 103 24.47 1.21 -1.00
C CYS A 103 25.74 1.68 -1.71
N SER A 104 26.85 0.96 -1.50
CA SER A 104 28.15 1.27 -2.12
C SER A 104 28.40 0.54 -3.43
N THR A 105 27.71 -0.57 -3.68
CA THR A 105 28.02 -1.50 -4.78
C THR A 105 26.80 -1.83 -5.61
N VAL A 106 27.00 -2.00 -6.93
CA VAL A 106 25.96 -2.37 -7.89
C VAL A 106 26.37 -3.61 -8.67
N GLY A 107 25.56 -4.66 -8.58
CA GLY A 107 25.62 -5.87 -9.39
C GLY A 107 24.50 -5.85 -10.43
N ASN A 108 24.77 -6.39 -11.61
CA ASN A 108 23.76 -6.53 -12.65
C ASN A 108 23.31 -7.99 -12.69
N ASP A 109 22.02 -8.24 -12.51
CA ASP A 109 21.48 -9.58 -12.71
C ASP A 109 21.29 -9.87 -14.21
N SER A 110 21.37 -11.14 -14.56
CA SER A 110 21.13 -11.71 -15.90
C SER A 110 19.75 -11.34 -16.48
N THR A 111 18.80 -10.98 -15.62
CA THR A 111 17.44 -10.53 -15.97
C THR A 111 17.34 -9.03 -16.29
N GLY A 112 18.44 -8.27 -16.19
CA GLY A 112 18.47 -6.81 -16.35
C GLY A 112 18.06 -6.02 -15.11
N ILE A 113 17.80 -6.70 -13.99
CA ILE A 113 17.50 -6.08 -12.70
C ILE A 113 18.82 -5.71 -12.00
N ARG A 114 18.95 -4.46 -11.56
CA ARG A 114 20.12 -4.00 -10.78
C ARG A 114 19.95 -4.43 -9.32
N ASN A 115 20.96 -5.12 -8.80
CA ASN A 115 21.08 -5.47 -7.40
C ASN A 115 22.10 -4.53 -6.75
N TYR A 116 21.77 -3.99 -5.59
CA TYR A 116 22.63 -3.09 -4.82
C TYR A 116 23.02 -3.81 -3.54
N THR A 117 24.32 -3.85 -3.26
CA THR A 117 24.86 -4.51 -2.07
C THR A 117 25.61 -3.49 -1.22
N ASP A 118 25.95 -3.89 0.00
CA ASP A 118 26.66 -3.02 0.95
C ASP A 118 25.82 -1.79 1.34
N CYS A 119 24.52 -1.99 1.57
CA CYS A 119 23.58 -0.93 1.92
C CYS A 119 23.58 -0.66 3.43
N ALA A 120 24.22 0.42 3.84
CA ALA A 120 24.38 0.79 5.25
C ALA A 120 23.08 1.18 5.95
N CYS A 121 22.06 1.64 5.21
CA CYS A 121 20.76 2.01 5.78
C CYS A 121 19.72 0.88 5.74
N VAL A 122 20.05 -0.26 5.12
CA VAL A 122 19.16 -1.42 4.99
C VAL A 122 19.53 -2.41 6.08
N GLN A 123 18.60 -2.71 6.97
CA GLN A 123 18.86 -3.69 8.03
C GLN A 123 18.86 -5.10 7.41
N SER A 124 19.95 -5.86 7.57
CA SER A 124 19.98 -7.27 7.17
C SER A 124 19.10 -8.10 8.11
N ARG A 125 17.79 -8.18 7.83
CA ARG A 125 16.84 -9.02 8.57
C ARG A 125 16.67 -10.35 7.86
N GLN A 126 17.62 -11.26 8.05
CA GLN A 126 17.48 -12.64 7.60
C GLN A 126 16.48 -13.38 8.51
N VAL A 127 15.29 -13.67 8.00
CA VAL A 127 14.35 -14.57 8.68
C VAL A 127 14.80 -16.01 8.41
N ILE A 128 15.60 -16.57 9.31
CA ILE A 128 15.95 -18.00 9.26
C ILE A 128 14.70 -18.76 9.71
N THR A 129 13.95 -19.32 8.76
CA THR A 129 12.99 -20.38 9.07
C THR A 129 13.78 -21.69 9.18
N PRO A 130 13.85 -22.34 10.35
CA PRO A 130 14.51 -23.63 10.44
C PRO A 130 13.77 -24.62 9.52
N SER A 131 14.51 -25.31 8.65
CA SER A 131 14.02 -26.41 7.82
C SER A 131 13.35 -27.45 8.73
N SER A 132 12.03 -27.57 8.61
CA SER A 132 11.21 -28.49 9.39
C SER A 132 11.43 -29.95 8.98
N GLY A 133 12.42 -30.59 9.60
CA GLY A 133 12.34 -32.01 9.90
C GLY A 133 11.41 -32.24 11.10
N SER A 134 10.16 -32.64 10.82
CA SER A 134 9.20 -33.26 11.73
C SER A 134 8.49 -32.42 12.83
N GLN A 135 7.15 -32.41 12.69
CA GLN A 135 6.11 -32.59 13.73
C GLN A 135 5.70 -31.43 14.67
N VAL A 136 4.48 -30.91 14.38
CA VAL A 136 3.29 -30.60 15.22
C VAL A 136 3.40 -29.64 16.44
N ASN A 137 2.58 -28.57 16.38
CA ASN A 137 2.05 -27.72 17.46
C ASN A 137 3.00 -27.16 18.53
N GLN A 138 3.87 -26.22 18.15
CA GLN A 138 4.49 -25.33 19.14
C GLN A 138 4.74 -23.95 18.51
N LEU A 139 4.63 -22.89 19.32
CA LEU A 139 4.89 -21.51 18.89
C LEU A 139 6.13 -21.46 18.00
N GLN A 140 5.96 -21.01 16.76
CA GLN A 140 7.09 -20.85 15.85
C GLN A 140 7.93 -19.67 16.34
N LEU A 141 8.95 -19.98 17.13
CA LEU A 141 9.96 -19.04 17.56
C LEU A 141 10.78 -18.63 16.33
N VAL A 142 10.36 -17.56 15.66
CA VAL A 142 11.15 -16.95 14.59
C VAL A 142 12.32 -16.21 15.26
N ILE A 143 13.46 -16.88 15.39
CA ILE A 143 14.70 -16.23 15.81
C ILE A 143 15.16 -15.37 14.63
N VAL A 144 14.77 -14.11 14.62
CA VAL A 144 15.32 -13.13 13.70
C VAL A 144 16.76 -12.88 14.15
N LYS A 145 17.73 -13.45 13.43
CA LYS A 145 19.13 -13.03 13.59
C LYS A 145 19.25 -11.63 12.98
N THR A 146 19.18 -10.62 13.84
CA THR A 146 19.63 -9.27 13.49
C THR A 146 21.15 -9.31 13.51
N TYR A 147 21.77 -9.53 12.34
CA TYR A 147 23.18 -9.24 12.19
C TYR A 147 23.32 -7.71 12.23
N LEU A 148 23.64 -7.16 13.41
CA LEU A 148 23.83 -5.71 13.58
C LEU A 148 24.99 -5.16 12.74
N ASN A 149 25.80 -6.02 12.11
CA ASN A 149 27.05 -5.66 11.45
C ASN A 149 27.20 -6.19 10.01
N GLU A 150 26.16 -6.79 9.41
CA GLU A 150 26.19 -7.10 7.97
C GLU A 150 25.31 -6.12 7.21
N ASN A 151 25.92 -5.43 6.24
CA ASN A 151 25.23 -4.45 5.40
C ASN A 151 24.16 -5.17 4.56
N GLY A 152 22.96 -4.58 4.49
CA GLY A 152 21.86 -5.14 3.72
C GLY A 152 22.09 -5.07 2.21
N TYR A 153 21.16 -5.66 1.46
CA TYR A 153 21.11 -5.51 0.00
C TYR A 153 19.76 -4.95 -0.42
N ALA A 154 19.69 -4.33 -1.59
CA ALA A 154 18.47 -3.79 -2.14
C ALA A 154 18.37 -4.07 -3.64
N VAL A 155 17.18 -4.38 -4.13
CA VAL A 155 16.94 -4.58 -5.57
C VAL A 155 16.26 -3.38 -6.17
N SER A 156 16.51 -3.12 -7.46
CA SER A 156 15.82 -2.05 -8.17
C SER A 156 14.31 -2.30 -8.20
N GLY A 157 13.52 -1.27 -7.89
CA GLY A 157 12.07 -1.33 -7.79
C GLY A 157 11.55 -1.00 -6.40
N LYS A 158 10.23 -0.81 -6.30
CA LYS A 158 9.53 -0.73 -5.00
C LYS A 158 9.33 -2.13 -4.45
N CYS A 159 9.24 -2.25 -3.12
CA CYS A 159 8.87 -3.53 -2.53
C CYS A 159 7.44 -3.90 -2.92
N ASP A 160 7.24 -5.15 -3.36
CA ASP A 160 5.92 -5.67 -3.66
C ASP A 160 5.09 -5.74 -2.39
N ARG A 161 3.88 -5.19 -2.45
CA ARG A 161 2.88 -5.28 -1.39
C ARG A 161 1.64 -5.90 -2.00
N THR A 162 1.20 -7.02 -1.44
CA THR A 162 -0.06 -7.67 -1.81
C THR A 162 -1.23 -6.84 -1.27
N CYS A 163 -1.54 -5.73 -1.93
CA CYS A 163 -2.71 -4.91 -1.62
C CYS A 163 -3.92 -5.48 -2.37
N ASN A 164 -4.59 -6.48 -1.77
CA ASN A 164 -5.77 -7.10 -2.35
C ASN A 164 -7.07 -6.30 -2.10
N THR A 165 -6.96 -5.04 -1.64
CA THR A 165 -8.12 -4.17 -1.36
C THR A 165 -8.55 -3.35 -2.58
N LEU A 166 -7.74 -3.29 -3.63
CA LEU A 166 -8.07 -2.59 -4.88
C LEU A 166 -9.30 -3.21 -5.56
N ILE A 167 -9.31 -4.54 -5.71
CA ILE A 167 -10.41 -5.28 -6.34
C ILE A 167 -11.74 -5.07 -5.58
N PRO A 168 -11.82 -5.29 -4.25
CA PRO A 168 -13.04 -5.05 -3.51
C PRO A 168 -13.43 -3.56 -3.50
N PHE A 169 -12.48 -2.63 -3.50
CA PHE A 169 -12.77 -1.19 -3.67
C PHE A 169 -13.47 -0.91 -5.01
N LEU A 170 -12.96 -1.46 -6.11
CA LEU A 170 -13.55 -1.28 -7.44
C LEU A 170 -14.94 -1.91 -7.55
N ILE A 171 -15.12 -3.11 -7.00
CA ILE A 171 -16.44 -3.77 -6.92
C ILE A 171 -17.41 -2.91 -6.12
N PHE A 172 -16.97 -2.37 -4.99
CA PHE A 172 -17.79 -1.54 -4.13
C PHE A 172 -18.21 -0.23 -4.81
N LEU A 173 -17.26 0.46 -5.45
CA LEU A 173 -17.51 1.67 -6.23
C LEU A 173 -18.52 1.38 -7.36
N PHE A 174 -18.38 0.25 -8.04
CA PHE A 174 -19.33 -0.17 -9.07
C PHE A 174 -20.75 -0.36 -8.51
N ILE A 175 -20.89 -1.01 -7.34
CA ILE A 175 -22.19 -1.19 -6.69
C ILE A 175 -22.80 0.17 -6.30
N VAL A 176 -22.03 1.05 -5.67
CA VAL A 176 -22.51 2.37 -5.23
C VAL A 176 -22.92 3.24 -6.41
N THR A 177 -22.14 3.24 -7.48
CA THR A 177 -22.49 3.98 -8.72
C THR A 177 -23.75 3.42 -9.37
N LEU A 178 -23.97 2.10 -9.33
CA LEU A 178 -25.19 1.47 -9.83
C LEU A 178 -26.41 1.85 -8.99
N ILE A 179 -26.30 1.80 -7.65
CA ILE A 179 -27.33 2.24 -6.70
C ILE A 179 -27.68 3.71 -6.94
N THR A 180 -26.69 4.58 -7.04
CA THR A 180 -26.87 6.02 -7.30
C THR A 180 -27.55 6.25 -8.66
N ALA A 181 -27.18 5.49 -9.69
CA ALA A 181 -27.79 5.57 -11.01
C ALA A 181 -29.26 5.09 -11.04
N CYS A 182 -29.65 4.15 -10.17
CA CYS A 182 -31.05 3.75 -10.00
C CYS A 182 -31.92 4.85 -9.38
N ALA A 183 -31.32 5.76 -8.62
CA ALA A 183 -32.00 6.88 -7.98
C ALA A 183 -32.21 8.09 -8.90
N GLN A 184 -31.51 8.13 -10.04
CA GLN A 184 -31.69 9.20 -11.02
C GLN A 184 -33.07 9.05 -11.69
N PRO A 185 -33.95 10.05 -11.57
CA PRO A 185 -35.25 9.99 -12.21
C PRO A 185 -35.04 9.92 -13.73
N SER A 186 -35.68 8.96 -14.38
CA SER A 186 -35.67 8.79 -15.84
C SER A 186 -36.46 9.88 -16.57
N ALA A 187 -36.96 10.90 -15.86
CA ALA A 187 -37.71 12.01 -16.44
C ALA A 187 -36.74 13.11 -16.88
N ILE A 188 -36.11 12.92 -18.05
CA ILE A 188 -35.79 13.89 -19.13
C ILE A 188 -35.12 13.03 -20.22
N ILE A 189 -35.92 12.27 -20.95
CA ILE A 189 -35.85 12.06 -22.41
C ILE A 189 -37.29 11.84 -22.87
#